data_AF-A0A925UHB8-F1
#
_entry.id   AF-A0A925UHB8-F1
#
_cell.length_a   1.000
_cell.length_b   1.000
_cell.length_c   1.000
_cell.angle_alpha   90.00
_cell.angle_beta   90.00
_cell.angle_gamma   90.00
#
_symmetry.space_group_name_H-M   'P 1'
#
loop_
_entity.id
_entity.type
_entity.pdbx_description
1 polymer ?
#
loop_
_entity_poly.entity_id
_entity_poly.type
_entity_poly.pdbx_seq_one_letter_code
_entity_poly.pdbx_strand_id
1 'polypeptide(L)'
;AKHPMLLAVKFWALAHLLANGMLVDLILFGAFLAWAVLDRIAVKKRPVQRATPGAAPSAANDVIALVGGLGLYALFVFWAHQWLFGVSPIR
;
A
#
# COMPACT_ATOMS: atom_id res chain seq x y z
N ALA A 1 -16.62 4.98 8.07
CA ALA A 1 -16.73 4.58 6.64
C ALA A 1 -16.11 3.20 6.47
N LYS A 2 -16.71 2.27 5.69
CA LYS A 2 -16.19 0.88 5.55
C LYS A 2 -14.77 0.79 4.95
N HIS A 3 -14.32 1.81 4.20
CA HIS A 3 -12.98 1.88 3.60
C HIS A 3 -12.48 3.33 3.61
N PRO A 4 -12.03 3.85 4.77
CA PRO A 4 -11.67 5.27 4.91
C PRO A 4 -10.44 5.64 4.07
N MET A 5 -9.51 4.72 3.88
CA MET A 5 -8.31 4.92 3.06
C MET A 5 -8.64 5.23 1.59
N LEU A 6 -9.53 4.46 0.96
CA LEU A 6 -9.94 4.71 -0.44
C LEU A 6 -10.66 6.05 -0.59
N LEU A 7 -11.42 6.47 0.41
CA LEU A 7 -12.09 7.77 0.39
C LEU A 7 -11.06 8.91 0.49
N ALA A 8 -10.08 8.79 1.38
CA ALA A 8 -9.01 9.75 1.52
C ALA A 8 -8.19 9.90 0.22
N VAL A 9 -7.81 8.78 -0.41
CA VAL A 9 -7.06 8.81 -1.69
C VAL A 9 -7.85 9.52 -2.79
N LYS A 10 -9.17 9.30 -2.88
CA LYS A 10 -10.01 9.99 -3.88
C LYS A 10 -10.04 11.50 -3.67
N PHE A 11 -10.27 11.96 -2.44
CA PHE A 11 -10.29 13.39 -2.14
C PHE A 11 -8.93 14.04 -2.35
N TRP A 12 -7.86 13.39 -1.89
CA TRP A 12 -6.49 13.84 -2.08
C TRP A 12 -6.14 13.96 -3.57
N ALA A 13 -6.37 12.91 -4.36
CA ALA A 13 -6.05 12.90 -5.78
C ALA A 13 -6.88 13.95 -6.55
N LEU A 14 -8.17 14.06 -6.24
CA LEU A 14 -9.04 15.08 -6.84
C LEU A 14 -8.56 16.50 -6.50
N ALA A 15 -8.20 16.77 -5.24
CA ALA A 15 -7.69 18.06 -4.84
C ALA A 15 -6.40 18.42 -5.58
N HIS A 16 -5.49 17.46 -5.79
CA HIS A 16 -4.27 17.69 -6.55
C HIS A 16 -4.53 17.95 -8.03
N LEU A 17 -5.49 17.26 -8.64
CA LEU A 17 -5.89 17.51 -10.03
C LEU A 17 -6.54 18.88 -10.22
N LEU A 18 -7.25 19.39 -9.21
CA LEU A 18 -7.84 20.73 -9.24
C LEU A 18 -6.79 21.83 -9.00
N ALA A 19 -5.76 21.54 -8.20
CA ALA A 19 -4.72 22.51 -7.84
C ALA A 19 -3.55 22.55 -8.84
N ASN A 20 -3.32 21.49 -9.62
CA ASN A 20 -2.16 21.35 -10.50
C ASN A 20 -2.58 20.97 -11.93
N GLY A 21 -1.90 21.55 -12.93
CA GLY A 21 -2.27 21.42 -14.35
C GLY A 21 -1.20 20.80 -15.25
N MET A 22 -0.08 20.31 -14.71
CA MET A 22 0.95 19.69 -15.54
C MET A 22 0.56 18.26 -15.95
N LEU A 23 1.09 17.81 -17.09
CA LEU A 23 0.83 16.46 -17.59
C LEU A 23 1.26 15.37 -16.60
N VAL A 24 2.38 15.57 -15.90
CA VAL A 24 2.86 14.62 -14.88
C VAL A 24 1.87 14.45 -13.73
N ASP A 25 1.28 15.56 -13.28
CA ASP A 25 0.28 15.56 -12.21
C ASP A 25 -1.00 14.87 -12.66
N LEU A 26 -1.47 15.19 -13.87
CA LEU A 26 -2.63 14.55 -14.48
C LEU A 26 -2.48 13.02 -14.55
N ILE A 27 -1.33 12.54 -15.00
CA ILE A 27 -1.06 11.10 -15.10
C ILE A 27 -1.00 10.47 -13.71
N LEU A 28 -0.24 11.06 -12.79
CA LEU A 28 -0.02 10.49 -11.46
C LEU A 28 -1.32 10.45 -10.64
N PHE A 29 -1.95 11.59 -10.43
CA PHE A 29 -3.16 11.68 -9.61
C PHE A 29 -4.38 11.09 -10.33
N GLY A 30 -4.44 11.19 -11.66
CA GLY A 30 -5.46 10.53 -12.47
C GLY A 30 -5.40 9.01 -12.34
N ALA A 31 -4.20 8.42 -12.38
CA ALA A 31 -4.02 6.97 -12.18
C ALA A 31 -4.46 6.53 -10.78
N PHE A 32 -4.07 7.26 -9.73
CA PHE A 32 -4.50 6.95 -8.36
C PHE A 32 -6.02 7.11 -8.18
N LEU A 33 -6.62 8.14 -8.78
CA LEU A 33 -8.06 8.35 -8.72
C LEU A 33 -8.82 7.23 -9.43
N ALA A 34 -8.40 6.86 -10.64
CA ALA A 34 -8.98 5.75 -11.40
C ALA A 34 -8.87 4.43 -10.62
N TRP A 35 -7.67 4.14 -10.10
CA TRP A 35 -7.43 2.96 -9.27
C TRP A 35 -8.33 2.92 -8.03
N ALA A 36 -8.41 4.02 -7.27
CA ALA A 36 -9.24 4.07 -6.06
C ALA A 36 -10.74 3.91 -6.36
N VAL A 37 -11.21 4.36 -7.53
CA VAL A 37 -12.59 4.12 -7.99
C VAL A 37 -12.80 2.65 -8.31
N LEU A 38 -11.92 2.05 -9.10
CA LEU A 38 -12.01 0.64 -9.49
C LEU A 38 -11.94 -0.28 -8.28
N ASP A 39 -11.02 -0.03 -7.35
CA ASP A 39 -10.89 -0.83 -6.13
C ASP A 39 -12.13 -0.69 -5.23
N ARG A 40 -12.70 0.53 -5.11
CA ARG A 40 -13.94 0.73 -4.37
C ARG A 40 -15.11 -0.09 -4.94
N ILE A 41 -15.19 -0.20 -6.26
CA ILE A 41 -16.20 -1.04 -6.94
C ILE A 41 -15.92 -2.51 -6.68
N ALA A 42 -14.66 -2.95 -6.85
CA ALA A 42 -14.25 -4.33 -6.63
C ALA A 42 -14.57 -4.80 -5.20
N VAL A 43 -14.22 -4.00 -4.20
CA VAL A 43 -14.48 -4.30 -2.79
C VAL A 43 -15.98 -4.32 -2.47
N LYS A 44 -16.79 -3.45 -3.07
CA LYS A 44 -18.26 -3.49 -2.89
C LYS A 44 -18.89 -4.73 -3.52
N LYS A 45 -18.31 -5.24 -4.61
CA LYS A 45 -18.76 -6.44 -5.32
C LYS A 45 -18.29 -7.75 -4.68
N ARG A 46 -17.24 -7.71 -3.83
CA ARG A 46 -16.79 -8.90 -3.12
C ARG A 46 -17.90 -9.36 -2.17
N PRO A 47 -18.25 -10.67 -2.15
CA PRO A 47 -19.09 -11.22 -1.11
C PRO A 47 -18.43 -10.94 0.25
N VAL A 48 -19.24 -10.84 1.31
CA VAL A 48 -18.75 -10.62 2.68
C VAL A 48 -17.52 -11.49 2.90
N GLN A 49 -16.38 -10.84 3.06
CA GLN A 49 -15.12 -11.54 3.23
C GLN A 49 -15.27 -12.35 4.51
N ARG A 50 -15.29 -13.69 4.38
CA ARG A 50 -15.25 -14.56 5.56
C ARG A 50 -14.07 -14.08 6.40
N ALA A 51 -14.29 -13.90 7.70
CA ALA A 51 -13.20 -13.61 8.61
C ALA A 51 -12.12 -14.65 8.36
N THR A 52 -10.96 -14.21 7.86
CA THR A 52 -9.80 -15.07 7.73
C THR A 52 -9.45 -15.49 9.15
N PRO A 53 -9.42 -16.79 9.49
CA PRO A 53 -8.98 -17.21 10.80
C PRO A 53 -7.55 -16.70 11.00
N GLY A 54 -7.40 -15.74 11.90
CA GLY A 54 -6.08 -15.29 12.34
C GLY A 54 -5.47 -16.36 13.22
N ALA A 55 -4.14 -16.35 13.34
CA ALA A 55 -3.49 -17.07 14.42
C ALA A 55 -4.03 -16.54 15.76
N ALA A 56 -4.18 -17.42 16.75
CA ALA A 56 -4.57 -16.99 18.09
C ALA A 56 -3.57 -15.94 18.60
N PRO A 57 -4.02 -14.88 19.31
CA PRO A 57 -3.11 -13.90 19.89
C PRO A 57 -2.06 -14.59 20.76
N SER A 58 -0.79 -14.31 20.49
CA SER A 58 0.34 -14.94 21.19
C SER A 58 1.55 -14.02 21.12
N ALA A 59 2.25 -13.85 22.24
CA ALA A 59 3.51 -13.11 22.29
C ALA A 59 4.56 -13.70 21.34
N ALA A 60 4.51 -15.01 21.07
CA ALA A 60 5.39 -15.64 20.09
C ALA A 60 5.14 -15.12 18.67
N ASN A 61 3.87 -14.87 18.29
CA ASN A 61 3.53 -14.32 16.98
C ASN A 61 4.06 -12.90 16.83
N ASP A 62 3.98 -12.10 17.90
CA ASP A 62 4.52 -10.74 17.91
C ASP A 62 6.04 -10.75 17.75
N VAL A 63 6.75 -11.62 18.48
CA VAL A 63 8.20 -11.79 18.35
C VAL A 63 8.57 -12.25 16.95
N ILE A 64 7.85 -13.23 16.38
CA ILE A 64 8.08 -13.70 15.02
C ILE A 64 7.86 -12.57 14.00
N ALA A 65 6.79 -11.79 14.15
CA ALA A 65 6.49 -10.68 13.25
C ALA A 65 7.57 -9.59 13.33
N LEU A 66 8.03 -9.25 14.53
CA LEU A 66 9.08 -8.25 14.73
C LEU A 66 10.42 -8.74 14.19
N VAL A 67 10.89 -9.90 14.61
CA VAL A 67 12.21 -10.43 14.24
C VAL A 67 12.25 -10.79 12.76
N GLY A 68 11.22 -11.49 12.27
CA GLY A 68 11.11 -11.86 10.85
C GLY A 68 10.96 -10.64 9.95
N GLY A 69 10.13 -9.66 10.35
CA GLY A 69 9.95 -8.41 9.62
C GLY A 69 11.24 -7.59 9.54
N LEU A 70 11.94 -7.40 10.67
CA LEU A 70 13.23 -6.71 10.70
C LEU A 70 14.31 -7.45 9.91
N GLY A 71 14.33 -8.79 9.99
CA GLY A 71 15.26 -9.62 9.22
C GLY A 71 15.05 -9.50 7.72
N LEU A 72 13.80 -9.58 7.25
CA LEU A 72 13.46 -9.39 5.84
C LEU A 72 13.77 -7.96 5.38
N TYR A 73 13.47 -6.96 6.20
CA TYR A 73 13.83 -5.57 5.92
C TYR A 73 15.33 -5.40 5.75
N ALA A 74 16.14 -5.89 6.69
CA ALA A 74 17.59 -5.80 6.63
C ALA A 74 18.14 -6.53 5.39
N LEU A 75 17.69 -7.76 5.15
CA LEU A 75 18.08 -8.54 3.96
C LEU A 75 17.78 -7.77 2.67
N PHE A 76 16.61 -7.15 2.60
CA PHE A 76 16.22 -6.39 1.42
C PHE A 76 17.08 -5.15 1.24
N VAL A 77 17.21 -4.33 2.28
CA VAL A 77 17.89 -3.04 2.19
C VAL A 77 19.41 -3.20 1.96
N PHE A 78 20.06 -4.15 2.64
CA PHE A 78 21.51 -4.32 2.54
C PHE A 78 21.96 -5.17 1.35
N TRP A 79 21.10 -6.03 0.80
CA TRP A 79 21.48 -6.93 -0.29
C TRP A 79 20.49 -6.96 -1.45
N ALA A 80 19.22 -7.29 -1.20
CA ALA A 80 18.29 -7.56 -2.29
C ALA A 80 18.03 -6.32 -3.16
N HIS A 81 18.07 -5.11 -2.59
CA HIS A 81 17.83 -3.88 -3.33
C HIS A 81 18.95 -3.59 -4.35
N GLN A 82 20.21 -3.82 -3.97
CA GLN A 82 21.34 -3.75 -4.91
C GLN A 82 21.22 -4.83 -5.99
N TRP A 83 20.90 -6.07 -5.59
CA TRP A 83 20.80 -7.18 -6.53
C TRP A 83 19.64 -7.05 -7.53
N LEU A 84 18.46 -6.58 -7.09
CA LEU A 84 17.27 -6.44 -7.92
C LEU A 84 17.26 -5.15 -8.77
N PHE A 85 17.78 -4.04 -8.24
CA PHE A 85 17.64 -2.72 -8.86
C PHE A 85 18.96 -2.02 -9.19
N GLY A 86 20.10 -2.62 -8.86
CA GLY A 86 21.43 -2.08 -9.17
C GLY A 86 21.85 -0.87 -8.33
N VAL A 87 21.06 -0.45 -7.34
CA VAL A 87 21.33 0.74 -6.51
C VAL A 87 21.21 0.42 -5.02
N SER A 88 22.09 0.99 -4.20
CA SER A 88 22.08 0.83 -2.75
C SER A 88 21.24 1.94 -2.09
N PRO A 89 20.22 1.60 -1.28
CA PRO A 89 19.47 2.57 -0.49
C PRO A 89 20.29 3.19 0.64
N ILE A 90 21.30 2.45 1.13
CA ILE A 90 22.20 2.88 2.18
C ILE A 90 23.54 3.19 1.53
N ARG A 91 23.97 4.44 1.63
CA ARG A 91 25.31 4.88 1.22
C ARG A 91 26.27 4.79 2.39
#